data_AF-A0A927U6E8-F1
#
_entry.id   AF-A0A927U6E8-F1
#
_cell.length_a   1.000
_cell.length_b   1.000
_cell.length_c   1.000
_cell.angle_alpha   90.00
_cell.angle_beta   90.00
_cell.angle_gamma   90.00
#
_symmetry.space_group_name_H-M   'P 1'
#
loop_
_entity.id
_entity.type
_entity.pdbx_description
1 polymer ?
#
loop_
_entity_poly.entity_id
_entity_poly.type
_entity_poly.pdbx_seq_one_letter_code
_entity_poly.pdbx_strand_id
1 'polypeptide(L)'
;MSKIHKSPWLLHYDGSSCNGCDIEVLACTTPVYDVERFGVINTGNPMHADIFLITGGINSQNEAVVKQIYEQMPQPKVVIAVGTCACTGGIFKECYNIKGGADTVIPVDIYVPGCAARPESIIDGVVKGIGLFKEKAAKLEAGEYDTVQAGEARQ
;
A
#
# COMPACT_ATOMS: atom_id res chain seq x y z
N MET A 1 13.76 -7.29 -25.20
CA MET A 1 12.63 -6.33 -25.11
C MET A 1 12.50 -5.92 -23.66
N SER A 2 13.21 -4.86 -23.25
CA SER A 2 13.22 -4.35 -21.88
C SER A 2 11.91 -3.63 -21.58
N LYS A 3 10.96 -4.34 -20.95
CA LYS A 3 9.63 -3.83 -20.61
C LYS A 3 9.73 -2.88 -19.41
N ILE A 4 9.72 -1.58 -19.65
CA ILE A 4 9.28 -0.63 -18.62
C ILE A 4 7.75 -0.63 -18.65
N HIS A 5 7.13 -1.30 -17.70
CA HIS A 5 5.68 -1.29 -17.47
C HIS A 5 5.30 0.10 -16.96
N LYS A 6 4.60 0.88 -17.79
CA LYS A 6 4.05 2.20 -17.46
C LYS A 6 2.66 2.08 -16.81
N SER A 7 2.34 0.95 -16.16
CA SER A 7 0.97 0.64 -15.75
C SER A 7 0.89 -0.15 -14.43
N PRO A 8 1.43 0.36 -13.31
CA PRO A 8 1.29 -0.30 -12.01
C PRO A 8 -0.16 -0.20 -11.52
N TRP A 9 -0.80 -1.32 -11.19
CA TRP A 9 -2.18 -1.32 -10.73
C TRP A 9 -2.25 -1.27 -9.22
N LEU A 10 -3.12 -0.40 -8.71
CA LEU A 10 -3.26 -0.14 -7.28
C LEU A 10 -4.52 -0.83 -6.77
N LEU A 11 -4.42 -1.53 -5.65
CA LEU A 11 -5.56 -1.98 -4.88
C LEU A 11 -5.66 -1.12 -3.62
N HIS A 12 -6.71 -0.32 -3.54
CA HIS A 12 -7.06 0.37 -2.30
C HIS A 12 -7.91 -0.55 -1.41
N TYR A 13 -7.53 -0.67 -0.14
CA TYR A 13 -8.31 -1.39 0.86
C TYR A 13 -8.46 -0.58 2.14
N ASP A 14 -9.70 -0.51 2.62
CA ASP A 14 -10.08 0.08 3.89
C ASP A 14 -9.86 -0.93 5.03
N GLY A 15 -8.78 -0.70 5.78
CA GLY A 15 -8.45 -1.42 6.99
C GLY A 15 -9.10 -0.81 8.24
N SER A 16 -10.41 -0.59 8.29
CA SER A 16 -11.12 0.05 9.43
C SER A 16 -10.77 1.53 9.64
N SER A 17 -10.83 2.28 8.55
CA SER A 17 -10.68 3.73 8.46
C SER A 17 -11.95 4.46 8.92
N CYS A 18 -11.80 5.75 9.24
CA CYS A 18 -12.92 6.67 9.45
C CYS A 18 -13.42 7.31 8.14
N ASN A 19 -13.08 6.72 6.98
CA ASN A 19 -13.34 7.22 5.63
C ASN A 19 -12.59 8.48 5.21
N GLY A 20 -11.89 9.16 6.12
CA GLY A 20 -11.13 10.37 5.80
C GLY A 20 -10.03 10.14 4.77
N CYS A 21 -9.12 9.18 5.01
CA CYS A 21 -8.06 8.88 4.06
C CYS A 21 -8.58 8.21 2.79
N ASP A 22 -9.71 7.50 2.85
CA ASP A 22 -10.33 6.84 1.69
C ASP A 22 -10.87 7.86 0.69
N ILE A 23 -11.50 8.93 1.20
CA ILE A 23 -11.96 10.04 0.37
C ILE A 23 -10.77 10.71 -0.31
N GLU A 24 -9.65 10.91 0.39
CA GLU A 24 -8.45 11.52 -0.20
C GLU A 24 -7.76 10.61 -1.23
N VAL A 25 -7.79 9.28 -1.03
CA VAL A 25 -7.34 8.31 -2.02
C VAL A 25 -8.21 8.37 -3.28
N LEU A 26 -9.53 8.44 -3.14
CA LEU A 26 -10.44 8.62 -4.27
C LEU A 26 -10.28 10.00 -4.92
N ALA A 27 -9.99 11.05 -4.14
CA ALA A 27 -9.70 12.37 -4.68
C ALA A 27 -8.47 12.33 -5.61
N CYS A 28 -7.48 11.49 -5.33
CA CYS A 28 -6.31 11.30 -6.20
C CYS A 28 -6.67 10.78 -7.60
N THR A 29 -7.80 10.07 -7.76
CA THR A 29 -8.27 9.58 -9.07
C THR A 29 -9.13 10.58 -9.82
N THR A 30 -9.45 11.74 -9.21
CA THR A 30 -10.22 12.80 -9.86
C THR A 30 -9.33 13.68 -10.75
N PRO A 31 -9.90 14.40 -11.74
CA PRO A 31 -9.13 15.21 -12.68
C PRO A 31 -8.24 16.32 -12.08
N VAL A 32 -8.50 16.72 -10.84
CA VAL A 32 -7.71 17.77 -10.16
C VAL A 32 -6.31 17.27 -9.81
N TYR A 33 -6.20 16.03 -9.34
CA TYR A 33 -4.96 15.44 -8.86
C TYR A 33 -4.37 14.42 -9.85
N ASP A 34 -5.25 13.71 -10.55
CA ASP A 34 -4.99 12.78 -11.65
C ASP A 34 -3.75 11.90 -11.41
N VAL A 35 -3.91 10.87 -10.58
CA VAL A 35 -2.87 9.85 -10.38
C VAL A 35 -2.72 8.93 -11.60
N GLU A 36 -3.75 8.85 -12.47
CA GLU A 36 -3.76 7.98 -13.65
C GLU A 36 -2.73 8.41 -14.70
N ARG A 37 -2.32 9.68 -14.73
CA ARG A 37 -1.21 10.14 -15.59
C ARG A 37 0.11 9.39 -15.36
N PHE A 38 0.29 8.79 -14.19
CA PHE A 38 1.46 7.95 -13.87
C PHE A 38 1.26 6.47 -14.26
N GLY A 39 0.14 6.15 -14.89
CA GLY A 39 -0.24 4.79 -15.29
C GLY A 39 -0.93 3.99 -14.18
N VAL A 40 -1.29 4.64 -13.07
CA VAL A 40 -1.93 3.99 -11.94
C VAL A 40 -3.42 3.85 -12.19
N ILE A 41 -3.94 2.64 -12.06
CA ILE A 41 -5.38 2.37 -12.14
C ILE A 41 -5.77 1.66 -10.84
N ASN A 42 -6.84 2.13 -10.21
CA ASN A 42 -7.40 1.45 -9.04
C ASN A 42 -8.20 0.20 -9.50
N THR A 43 -7.74 -0.99 -9.11
CA THR A 43 -8.38 -2.27 -9.42
C THR A 43 -9.07 -2.85 -8.18
N GLY A 44 -10.19 -3.55 -8.38
CA GLY A 44 -10.90 -4.25 -7.31
C GLY A 44 -10.44 -5.70 -7.08
N ASN A 45 -9.54 -6.22 -7.91
CA ASN A 45 -9.07 -7.61 -7.80
C ASN A 45 -7.61 -7.66 -7.32
N PRO A 46 -7.31 -8.27 -6.17
CA PRO A 46 -5.94 -8.39 -5.66
C PRO A 46 -5.02 -9.18 -6.58
N MET A 47 -5.54 -10.14 -7.35
CA MET A 47 -4.71 -10.94 -8.26
C MET A 47 -4.13 -10.13 -9.45
N HIS A 48 -4.69 -8.94 -9.71
CA HIS A 48 -4.22 -8.04 -10.77
C HIS A 48 -3.46 -6.82 -10.22
N ALA A 49 -3.31 -6.71 -8.90
CA ALA A 49 -2.74 -5.53 -8.26
C ALA A 49 -1.24 -5.71 -8.02
N ASP A 50 -0.49 -4.64 -8.31
CA ASP A 50 0.96 -4.53 -8.09
C ASP A 50 1.27 -3.76 -6.80
N ILE A 51 0.42 -2.78 -6.46
CA ILE A 51 0.57 -1.91 -5.31
C ILE A 51 -0.63 -2.12 -4.38
N PHE A 52 -0.37 -2.44 -3.13
CA PHE A 52 -1.38 -2.53 -2.07
C PHE A 52 -1.40 -1.24 -1.28
N LEU A 53 -2.45 -0.43 -1.41
CA LEU A 53 -2.61 0.79 -0.65
C LEU A 53 -3.62 0.54 0.47
N ILE A 54 -3.16 0.55 1.72
CA ILE A 54 -3.99 0.34 2.90
C ILE A 54 -4.23 1.65 3.64
N THR A 55 -5.49 1.93 3.95
CA THR A 55 -5.94 3.03 4.80
C THR A 55 -6.50 2.48 6.10
N GLY A 56 -6.58 3.30 7.15
CA GLY A 56 -7.16 2.87 8.43
C GLY A 56 -6.24 1.97 9.27
N GLY A 57 -6.72 1.59 10.46
CA GLY A 57 -5.94 0.78 11.41
C GLY A 57 -6.40 -0.67 11.45
N ILE A 58 -5.49 -1.62 11.23
CA ILE A 58 -5.82 -3.05 11.24
C ILE A 58 -6.23 -3.49 12.65
N ASN A 59 -7.36 -4.18 12.73
CA ASN A 59 -7.91 -4.73 13.96
C ASN A 59 -8.01 -6.26 13.91
N SER A 60 -8.32 -6.87 15.05
CA SER A 60 -8.45 -8.33 15.16
C SER A 60 -9.50 -8.96 14.22
N GLN A 61 -10.44 -8.20 13.68
CA GLN A 61 -11.48 -8.73 12.77
C GLN A 61 -11.05 -8.71 11.30
N ASN A 62 -10.33 -7.68 10.86
CA ASN A 62 -9.88 -7.57 9.46
C ASN A 62 -8.45 -8.08 9.22
N GLU A 63 -7.68 -8.40 10.26
CA GLU A 63 -6.30 -8.91 10.15
C GLU A 63 -6.17 -10.07 9.16
N ALA A 64 -7.02 -11.09 9.30
CA ALA A 64 -6.99 -12.28 8.43
C ALA A 64 -7.29 -11.93 6.97
N VAL A 65 -8.18 -10.95 6.74
CA VAL A 65 -8.55 -10.49 5.39
C VAL A 65 -7.38 -9.75 4.74
N VAL A 66 -6.73 -8.86 5.47
CA VAL A 66 -5.56 -8.11 4.98
C VAL A 66 -4.42 -9.06 4.61
N LYS A 67 -4.14 -10.05 5.46
CA LYS A 67 -3.13 -11.09 5.17
C LYS A 67 -3.48 -11.88 3.92
N GLN A 68 -4.73 -12.32 3.78
CA GLN A 68 -5.17 -13.07 2.62
C GLN A 68 -5.05 -12.25 1.32
N ILE A 69 -5.45 -10.97 1.35
CA ILE A 69 -5.30 -10.06 0.20
C ILE A 69 -3.82 -9.95 -0.18
N TYR A 70 -2.96 -9.69 0.80
CA TYR A 70 -1.53 -9.58 0.58
C TYR A 70 -0.94 -10.87 0.01
N GLU A 71 -1.34 -12.04 0.51
CA GLU A 71 -0.88 -13.35 0.00
C GLU A 71 -1.35 -13.64 -1.43
N GLN A 72 -2.57 -13.22 -1.79
CA GLN A 72 -3.15 -13.42 -3.12
C GLN A 72 -2.55 -12.52 -4.20
N MET A 73 -1.91 -11.41 -3.81
CA MET A 73 -1.25 -10.52 -4.76
C MET A 73 0.01 -11.17 -5.37
N PRO A 74 0.19 -11.09 -6.69
CA PRO A 74 1.38 -11.62 -7.36
C PRO A 74 2.65 -10.90 -6.92
N GLN A 75 3.80 -11.59 -7.03
CA GLN A 75 5.10 -10.95 -6.88
C GLN A 75 5.58 -10.41 -8.24
N PRO A 76 6.25 -9.25 -8.28
CA PRO A 76 6.61 -8.38 -7.15
C PRO A 76 5.42 -7.53 -6.68
N LYS A 77 5.35 -7.19 -5.39
CA LYS A 77 4.36 -6.23 -4.87
C LYS A 77 4.95 -5.17 -3.95
N VAL A 78 4.25 -4.05 -3.83
CA VAL A 78 4.60 -2.94 -2.95
C VAL A 78 3.44 -2.60 -2.03
N VAL A 79 3.70 -2.40 -0.74
CA VAL A 79 2.67 -2.02 0.26
C VAL A 79 2.86 -0.58 0.70
N ILE A 80 1.80 0.22 0.60
CA ILE A 80 1.76 1.63 1.00
C ILE A 80 0.73 1.80 2.12
N ALA A 81 1.18 2.20 3.31
CA ALA A 81 0.33 2.56 4.42
C ALA A 81 -0.01 4.06 4.37
N VAL A 82 -1.30 4.38 4.27
CA VAL A 82 -1.80 5.75 4.14
C VAL A 82 -2.58 6.19 5.38
N GLY A 83 -2.13 7.30 5.94
CA GLY A 83 -2.70 7.91 7.13
C GLY A 83 -2.08 7.40 8.43
N THR A 84 -2.19 8.21 9.48
CA THR A 84 -1.57 7.93 10.78
C THR A 84 -2.09 6.63 11.41
N CYS A 85 -3.36 6.28 11.18
CA CYS A 85 -3.94 5.02 11.64
C CYS A 85 -3.25 3.81 11.00
N ALA A 86 -2.98 3.84 9.69
CA ALA A 86 -2.27 2.77 8.99
C ALA A 86 -0.78 2.74 9.34
N CYS A 87 -0.17 3.91 9.55
CA CYS A 87 1.26 3.99 9.84
C CYS A 87 1.62 3.52 11.25
N THR A 88 0.84 3.87 12.28
CA THR A 88 1.22 3.65 13.68
C THR A 88 0.07 3.21 14.60
N GLY A 89 -1.14 3.04 14.07
CA GLY A 89 -2.38 2.90 14.86
C GLY A 89 -3.01 4.23 15.27
N GLY A 90 -2.29 5.35 15.11
CA GLY A 90 -2.77 6.70 15.39
C GLY A 90 -3.34 6.87 16.80
N ILE A 91 -4.47 7.57 16.89
CA ILE A 91 -5.17 7.81 18.17
C ILE A 91 -5.72 6.50 18.79
N PHE A 92 -5.86 5.44 17.99
CA PHE A 92 -6.40 4.16 18.42
C PHE A 92 -5.32 3.14 18.79
N LYS A 93 -4.04 3.53 18.83
CA LYS A 93 -2.91 2.63 19.08
C LYS A 93 -3.03 1.84 20.39
N GLU A 94 -3.60 2.44 21.43
CA GLU A 94 -3.78 1.81 22.74
C GLU A 94 -5.13 1.08 22.90
N CYS A 95 -5.99 1.11 21.88
CA CYS A 95 -7.26 0.40 21.92
C CYS A 95 -7.05 -1.12 21.83
N TYR A 96 -7.83 -1.87 22.60
CA TYR A 96 -7.70 -3.33 22.74
C TYR A 96 -7.79 -4.13 21.43
N ASN A 97 -8.44 -3.56 20.41
CA ASN A 97 -8.73 -4.23 19.14
C ASN A 97 -7.74 -3.89 18.03
N ILE A 98 -6.96 -2.81 18.14
CA ILE A 98 -6.03 -2.34 17.11
C ILE A 98 -4.67 -3.00 17.30
N LYS A 99 -4.09 -3.47 16.20
CA LYS A 99 -2.81 -4.20 16.20
C LYS A 99 -1.58 -3.29 16.04
N GLY A 100 -1.72 -1.98 16.22
CA GLY A 100 -0.68 -1.00 15.96
C GLY A 100 -0.71 -0.50 14.52
N GLY A 101 0.46 -0.31 13.91
CA GLY A 101 0.59 0.01 12.49
C GLY A 101 0.31 -1.20 11.60
N ALA A 102 0.16 -0.97 10.29
CA ALA A 102 -0.06 -2.04 9.31
C ALA A 102 1.14 -3.00 9.20
N ASP A 103 2.32 -2.51 9.56
CA ASP A 103 3.60 -3.24 9.60
C ASP A 103 3.64 -4.39 10.59
N THR A 104 2.78 -4.38 11.61
CA THR A 104 2.66 -5.52 12.54
C THR A 104 1.96 -6.73 11.92
N VAL A 105 1.29 -6.54 10.77
CA VAL A 105 0.46 -7.56 10.11
C VAL A 105 1.01 -7.95 8.74
N ILE A 106 1.44 -6.97 7.94
CA ILE A 106 2.01 -7.15 6.60
C ILE A 106 3.25 -6.26 6.44
N PRO A 107 4.26 -6.65 5.63
CA PRO A 107 5.43 -5.79 5.42
C PRO A 107 5.02 -4.51 4.67
N VAL A 108 5.26 -3.35 5.29
CA VAL A 108 4.97 -2.04 4.70
C VAL A 108 6.26 -1.48 4.09
N ASP A 109 6.18 -1.06 2.82
CA ASP A 109 7.32 -0.48 2.13
C ASP A 109 7.37 1.05 2.25
N ILE A 110 6.20 1.69 2.20
CA ILE A 110 6.08 3.15 2.17
C ILE A 110 5.01 3.59 3.14
N TYR A 111 5.34 4.60 3.93
CA TYR A 111 4.45 5.24 4.89
C TYR A 111 4.10 6.65 4.41
N VAL A 112 2.81 6.96 4.34
CA VAL A 112 2.27 8.29 4.02
C VAL A 112 1.56 8.84 5.25
N PRO A 113 2.25 9.62 6.11
CA PRO A 113 1.64 10.15 7.32
C PRO A 113 0.58 11.23 7.02
N GLY A 114 -0.48 11.30 7.82
CA GLY A 114 -1.53 12.31 7.72
C GLY A 114 -2.87 11.91 8.38
N CYS A 115 -3.74 12.86 8.71
CA CYS A 115 -5.05 12.61 9.32
C CYS A 115 -6.09 13.69 8.93
N ALA A 116 -6.71 13.62 7.75
CA ALA A 116 -6.41 12.69 6.65
C ALA A 116 -5.13 13.10 5.90
N ALA A 117 -4.50 12.15 5.19
CA ALA A 117 -3.34 12.45 4.35
C ALA A 117 -3.78 13.28 3.14
N ARG A 118 -3.05 14.36 2.84
CA ARG A 118 -3.38 15.21 1.69
C ARG A 118 -3.18 14.44 0.38
N PRO A 119 -3.98 14.68 -0.67
CA PRO A 119 -3.85 14.00 -1.95
C PRO A 119 -2.44 14.09 -2.55
N GLU A 120 -1.77 15.22 -2.42
CA GLU A 120 -0.41 15.40 -2.93
C GLU A 120 0.59 14.49 -2.21
N SER A 121 0.40 14.28 -0.89
CA SER A 121 1.24 13.36 -0.11
C SER A 121 0.98 11.90 -0.48
N ILE A 122 -0.27 11.56 -0.80
CA ILE A 122 -0.65 10.23 -1.29
C ILE A 122 -0.02 9.98 -2.66
N ILE A 123 -0.12 10.94 -3.58
CA ILE A 123 0.50 10.86 -4.92
C ILE A 123 2.02 10.69 -4.80
N ASP A 124 2.69 11.46 -3.96
CA ASP A 124 4.13 11.31 -3.74
C ASP A 124 4.49 9.91 -3.21
N GLY A 125 3.67 9.37 -2.29
CA GLY A 125 3.80 8.01 -1.80
C GLY A 125 3.64 6.97 -2.90
N VAL A 126 2.62 7.12 -3.75
CA VAL A 126 2.36 6.24 -4.89
C VAL A 126 3.51 6.31 -5.89
N VAL A 127 3.99 7.50 -6.26
CA VAL A 127 5.11 7.69 -7.21
C VAL A 127 6.39 7.03 -6.68
N LYS A 128 6.68 7.14 -5.38
CA LYS A 128 7.77 6.40 -4.74
C LYS A 128 7.55 4.89 -4.83
N GLY A 129 6.32 4.43 -4.62
CA GLY A 129 5.92 3.03 -4.75
C GLY A 129 6.13 2.48 -6.15
N ILE A 130 5.84 3.25 -7.18
CA ILE A 130 6.13 2.90 -8.58
C ILE A 130 7.64 2.73 -8.81
N GLY A 131 8.46 3.61 -8.21
CA GLY A 131 9.92 3.49 -8.25
C GLY A 131 10.39 2.18 -7.61
N LEU A 132 9.96 1.92 -6.38
CA LEU A 132 10.31 0.71 -5.64
C LEU A 132 9.83 -0.58 -6.35
N PHE A 133 8.64 -0.55 -6.95
CA PHE A 133 8.11 -1.67 -7.71
C PHE A 133 9.03 -2.04 -8.88
N LYS A 134 9.58 -1.05 -9.60
CA LYS A 134 10.53 -1.30 -10.68
C LYS A 134 11.83 -1.95 -10.18
N GLU A 135 12.32 -1.51 -9.03
CA GLU A 135 13.50 -2.10 -8.42
C GLU A 135 13.24 -3.55 -7.98
N LYS A 136 12.09 -3.80 -7.33
CA LYS A 136 11.64 -5.14 -6.94
C LYS A 136 11.44 -6.05 -8.15
N ALA A 137 10.89 -5.55 -9.25
CA ALA A 137 10.74 -6.29 -10.51
C ALA A 137 12.09 -6.64 -11.14
N ALA A 138 13.03 -5.70 -11.21
CA ALA A 138 14.37 -5.97 -11.73
C ALA A 138 15.12 -7.04 -10.90
N LYS A 139 14.97 -7.02 -9.56
CA LYS A 139 15.54 -8.05 -8.67
C LYS A 139 14.88 -9.42 -8.86
N LEU A 140 13.58 -9.47 -9.13
CA LEU A 140 12.88 -10.70 -9.45
C LEU A 140 13.36 -11.31 -10.77
N GLU A 141 13.54 -10.49 -11.80
CA GLU A 141 14.11 -10.92 -13.09
C GLU A 141 15.56 -11.42 -12.93
N ALA A 142 16.32 -10.85 -12.00
CA ALA A 142 17.68 -11.30 -11.65
C ALA A 142 17.73 -12.56 -10.75
N GLY A 143 16.59 -13.04 -10.23
CA GLY A 143 16.53 -14.21 -9.34
C GLY A 143 16.94 -13.93 -7.89
N GLU A 144 17.02 -12.68 -7.46
CA GLU A 144 17.50 -12.28 -6.12
C GLU A 144 16.38 -11.93 -5.12
N TYR A 145 15.11 -12.08 -5.53
CA TYR A 145 13.95 -11.56 -4.80
C TYR A 145 13.74 -12.14 -3.39
N ASP A 146 13.96 -13.45 -3.21
CA ASP A 146 13.72 -14.14 -1.92
C ASP A 146 14.64 -13.65 -0.79
N THR A 147 15.79 -13.06 -1.11
CA THR A 147 16.70 -12.50 -0.10
C THR A 147 16.21 -11.19 0.51
N VAL A 148 15.33 -10.47 -0.19
CA VAL A 148 14.85 -9.14 0.23
C VAL A 148 13.74 -9.28 1.28
N GLN A 149 12.74 -10.14 1.06
CA GLN A 149 11.67 -10.38 2.06
C GLN A 149 12.20 -10.97 3.38
N ALA A 150 13.25 -11.80 3.33
CA ALA A 150 13.84 -12.39 4.54
C ALA A 150 14.64 -11.37 5.38
N GLY A 151 15.12 -10.28 4.77
CA GLY A 151 15.79 -9.17 5.46
C GLY A 151 14.83 -8.14 6.06
N GLU A 152 13.69 -7.90 5.41
CA GLU A 152 12.67 -6.92 5.83
C GLU A 152 11.80 -7.41 7.00
N ALA A 153 11.68 -8.73 7.21
CA ALA A 153 10.95 -9.31 8.35
C ALA A 153 11.72 -9.30 9.69
N ARG A 154 12.88 -8.63 9.78
CA ARG A 154 13.83 -8.72 10.91
C ARG A 154 14.28 -7.39 11.53
N GLN A 155 13.58 -6.28 11.27
CA GLN A 155 13.83 -5.01 11.98
C GLN A 155 12.60 -4.55 12.76
#